data_AF-A0A3M2L1D4-F1
#
_entry.id   AF-A0A3M2L1D4-F1
#
_cell.length_a   1.000
_cell.length_b   1.000
_cell.length_c   1.000
_cell.angle_alpha   90.00
_cell.angle_beta   90.00
_cell.angle_gamma   90.00
#
_symmetry.space_group_name_H-M   'P 1'
#
loop_
_entity.id
_entity.type
_entity.pdbx_description
1 polymer ?
#
loop_
_entity_poly.entity_id
_entity_poly.type
_entity_poly.pdbx_seq_one_letter_code
_entity_poly.pdbx_strand_id
1 'polypeptide(L)'
;GTPGARAFLRGLAAIGPAEVRAVATRAADGMGADEPSWAGDLGAVTPGQVWLIQEGPLDGDRLICEFRYPDGRGLHAIAVRLGYGDTPGEIVPVGDVPALMTAARQAMQAELCTVQPFSPAAVGERLRAVLDGAQAVPDECYPALALARHRASLLP
;
A
#
# COMPACT_ATOMS: atom_id res chain seq x y z
N GLY A 1 -7.51 26.10 -11.10
CA GLY A 1 -7.28 24.90 -10.27
C GLY A 1 -6.23 25.20 -9.22
N THR A 2 -6.12 24.39 -8.17
CA THR A 2 -5.08 24.55 -7.12
C THR A 2 -3.95 23.54 -7.32
N PRO A 3 -2.73 23.78 -6.80
CA PRO A 3 -1.65 22.80 -6.82
C PRO A 3 -2.05 21.45 -6.17
N GLY A 4 -2.79 21.50 -5.06
CA GLY A 4 -3.29 20.29 -4.38
C GLY A 4 -4.27 19.46 -5.23
N ALA A 5 -5.18 20.12 -5.95
CA ALA A 5 -6.09 19.42 -6.86
C ALA A 5 -5.35 18.80 -8.06
N ARG A 6 -4.32 19.49 -8.59
CA ARG A 6 -3.47 18.95 -9.66
C ARG A 6 -2.70 17.72 -9.17
N ALA A 7 -2.12 17.80 -7.97
CA ALA A 7 -1.40 16.68 -7.36
C ALA A 7 -2.32 15.47 -7.07
N PHE A 8 -3.54 15.71 -6.60
CA PHE A 8 -4.55 14.65 -6.41
C PHE A 8 -4.87 13.93 -7.72
N LEU A 9 -5.12 14.68 -8.81
CA LEU A 9 -5.38 14.10 -10.12
C LEU A 9 -4.16 13.35 -10.68
N ARG A 10 -2.94 13.84 -10.43
CA ARG A 10 -1.71 13.08 -10.75
C ARG A 10 -1.63 11.77 -9.98
N GLY A 11 -2.06 11.75 -8.71
CA GLY A 11 -2.19 10.52 -7.93
C GLY A 11 -3.16 9.53 -8.58
N LEU A 12 -4.36 9.98 -8.95
CA LEU A 12 -5.34 9.13 -9.64
C LEU A 12 -4.84 8.64 -11.01
N ALA A 13 -4.12 9.49 -11.76
CA ALA A 13 -3.51 9.12 -13.03
C ALA A 13 -2.45 8.01 -12.86
N ALA A 14 -1.67 8.06 -11.78
CA ALA A 14 -0.61 7.09 -11.50
C ALA A 14 -1.15 5.75 -10.96
N ILE A 15 -2.05 5.79 -9.97
CA ILE A 15 -2.42 4.59 -9.19
C ILE A 15 -3.93 4.28 -9.16
N GLY A 16 -4.77 5.13 -9.76
CA GLY A 16 -6.23 4.95 -9.75
C GLY A 16 -6.71 3.77 -10.59
N PRO A 17 -8.02 3.49 -10.61
CA PRO A 17 -8.63 2.52 -11.52
C PRO A 17 -8.32 2.84 -12.99
N ALA A 18 -8.16 1.81 -13.83
CA ALA A 18 -7.70 1.96 -15.21
C ALA A 18 -8.59 2.93 -16.03
N GLU A 19 -9.90 2.86 -15.82
CA GLU A 19 -10.91 3.71 -16.44
C GLU A 19 -10.82 5.19 -16.03
N VAL A 20 -10.28 5.47 -14.83
CA VAL A 20 -10.12 6.84 -14.30
C VAL A 20 -8.80 7.46 -14.74
N ARG A 21 -7.73 6.66 -14.95
CA ARG A 21 -6.36 7.17 -15.20
C ARG A 21 -6.29 8.17 -16.35
N ALA A 22 -6.85 7.82 -17.51
CA ALA A 22 -6.80 8.69 -18.70
C ALA A 22 -7.57 10.00 -18.50
N VAL A 23 -8.70 9.96 -17.77
CA VAL A 23 -9.49 11.16 -17.45
C VAL A 23 -8.71 12.04 -16.47
N ALA A 24 -8.11 11.45 -15.44
CA ALA A 24 -7.30 12.15 -14.45
C ALA A 24 -6.06 12.81 -15.06
N THR A 25 -5.38 12.13 -15.99
CA THR A 25 -4.25 12.71 -16.75
C THR A 25 -4.69 13.95 -17.51
N ARG A 26 -5.74 13.85 -18.34
CA ARG A 26 -6.24 15.00 -19.11
C ARG A 26 -6.69 16.14 -18.21
N ALA A 27 -7.36 15.83 -17.11
CA ALA A 27 -7.80 16.83 -16.15
C ALA A 27 -6.61 17.55 -15.50
N ALA A 28 -5.56 16.82 -15.09
CA ALA A 28 -4.35 17.41 -14.52
C ALA A 28 -3.58 18.27 -15.54
N ASP A 29 -3.47 17.83 -16.79
CA ASP A 29 -2.77 18.55 -17.86
C ASP A 29 -3.48 19.86 -18.23
N GLY A 30 -4.81 19.88 -18.14
CA GLY A 30 -5.61 21.08 -18.34
C GLY A 30 -5.52 22.12 -17.20
N MET A 31 -4.83 21.82 -16.11
CA MET A 31 -4.69 22.74 -14.97
C MET A 31 -3.46 23.63 -15.12
N GLY A 32 -3.66 24.95 -15.17
CA GLY A 32 -2.59 25.94 -15.08
C GLY A 32 -2.01 26.17 -13.67
N ALA A 33 -2.04 25.16 -12.79
CA ALA A 33 -1.49 25.26 -11.43
C ALA A 33 -0.08 24.63 -11.38
N ASP A 34 0.82 25.13 -10.54
CA ASP A 34 2.18 24.59 -10.43
C ASP A 34 2.18 23.10 -10.05
N GLU A 35 3.14 22.36 -10.62
CA GLU A 35 3.33 20.94 -10.37
C GLU A 35 4.42 20.74 -9.31
N PRO A 36 4.13 20.05 -8.19
CA PRO A 36 5.15 19.72 -7.21
C PRO A 36 6.26 18.86 -7.82
N SER A 37 7.50 19.07 -7.41
CA SER A 37 8.66 18.34 -7.94
C SER A 37 8.58 16.83 -7.74
N TRP A 38 7.86 16.36 -6.71
CA TRP A 38 7.65 14.94 -6.42
C TRP A 38 6.52 14.29 -7.22
N ALA A 39 5.73 15.05 -7.97
CA ALA A 39 4.54 14.53 -8.64
C ALA A 39 4.86 13.47 -9.71
N GLY A 40 6.02 13.60 -10.38
CA GLY A 40 6.49 12.64 -11.37
C GLY A 40 6.85 11.27 -10.79
N ASP A 41 7.09 11.19 -9.48
CA ASP A 41 7.47 9.95 -8.81
C ASP A 41 6.25 9.16 -8.29
N LEU A 42 5.05 9.72 -8.43
CA LEU A 42 3.81 9.05 -8.01
C LEU A 42 3.66 7.71 -8.75
N GLY A 43 3.50 6.64 -7.97
CA GLY A 43 3.43 5.27 -8.51
C GLY A 43 4.79 4.65 -8.84
N ALA A 44 5.85 5.43 -9.04
CA ALA A 44 7.19 4.93 -9.38
C ALA A 44 7.96 4.48 -8.12
N VAL A 45 7.45 3.47 -7.41
CA VAL A 45 8.11 2.93 -6.21
C VAL A 45 8.69 1.55 -6.45
N THR A 46 9.74 1.21 -5.71
CA THR A 46 10.35 -0.13 -5.72
C THR A 46 9.99 -0.88 -4.43
N PRO A 47 9.59 -2.15 -4.51
CA PRO A 47 9.35 -2.96 -3.31
C PRO A 47 10.66 -3.22 -2.55
N GLY A 48 10.54 -3.31 -1.23
CA GLY A 48 11.62 -3.61 -0.30
C GLY A 48 11.34 -4.88 0.49
N GLN A 49 11.63 -4.84 1.80
CA GLN A 49 11.37 -5.96 2.70
C GLN A 49 9.87 -6.19 2.88
N VAL A 50 9.50 -7.45 3.02
CA VAL A 50 8.14 -7.85 3.42
C VAL A 50 8.21 -8.55 4.77
N TRP A 51 7.29 -8.20 5.66
CA TRP A 51 7.16 -8.78 6.99
C TRP A 51 5.80 -9.42 7.17
N LEU A 52 5.78 -10.56 7.85
CA LEU A 52 4.58 -11.21 8.36
C LEU A 52 4.54 -11.00 9.88
N ILE A 53 3.44 -10.41 10.36
CA ILE A 53 3.13 -10.27 11.77
C ILE A 53 1.91 -11.16 12.07
N GLN A 54 2.02 -11.99 13.10
CA GLN A 54 0.92 -12.86 13.55
C GLN A 54 0.71 -12.64 15.05
N GLU A 55 -0.45 -12.11 15.42
CA GLU A 55 -0.81 -11.74 16.81
C GLU A 55 -1.42 -12.93 17.58
N GLY A 56 -1.80 -13.99 16.87
CA GLY A 56 -2.35 -15.22 17.44
C GLY A 56 -2.93 -16.12 16.35
N PRO A 57 -3.28 -17.38 16.66
CA PRO A 57 -3.77 -18.33 15.65
C PRO A 57 -5.13 -17.94 15.02
N LEU A 58 -5.87 -17.02 15.65
CA LEU A 58 -7.20 -16.59 15.20
C LEU A 58 -7.25 -15.16 14.65
N ASP A 59 -6.23 -14.36 14.91
CA ASP A 59 -6.22 -12.92 14.53
C ASP A 59 -5.81 -12.69 13.07
N GLY A 60 -5.35 -13.76 12.41
CA GLY A 60 -4.95 -13.75 11.01
C GLY A 60 -3.54 -13.21 10.80
N ASP A 61 -3.25 -12.91 9.54
CA ASP A 61 -1.94 -12.44 9.11
C ASP A 61 -1.98 -10.93 8.86
N ARG A 62 -0.98 -10.21 9.38
CA ARG A 62 -0.71 -8.83 8.98
C ARG A 62 0.56 -8.80 8.13
N LEU A 63 0.38 -8.46 6.85
CA LEU A 63 1.43 -8.36 5.86
C LEU A 63 1.89 -6.90 5.74
N ILE A 64 3.16 -6.63 6.03
CA ILE A 64 3.76 -5.31 5.88
C ILE A 64 4.69 -5.35 4.66
N CYS A 65 4.38 -4.58 3.62
CA CYS A 65 5.19 -4.52 2.40
C CYS A 65 5.84 -3.14 2.29
N GLU A 66 7.17 -3.07 2.40
CA GLU A 66 7.92 -1.82 2.30
C GLU A 66 8.11 -1.37 0.85
N PHE A 67 8.17 -0.06 0.65
CA PHE A 67 8.42 0.60 -0.63
C PHE A 67 9.28 1.85 -0.45
N ARG A 68 10.01 2.21 -1.51
CA ARG A 68 10.78 3.45 -1.60
C ARG A 68 10.53 4.10 -2.95
N TYR A 69 10.59 5.42 -2.98
CA TYR A 69 10.63 6.20 -4.23
C TYR A 69 12.00 6.06 -4.90
N PRO A 70 12.19 6.58 -6.13
CA PRO A 70 13.49 6.57 -6.80
C PRO A 70 14.57 7.18 -5.90
N ASP A 71 15.81 6.76 -6.10
CA ASP A 71 16.98 7.11 -5.27
C ASP A 71 16.90 6.62 -3.81
N GLY A 72 15.98 5.70 -3.50
CA GLY A 72 15.88 5.03 -2.20
C GLY A 72 15.23 5.86 -1.09
N ARG A 73 14.69 7.03 -1.43
CA ARG A 73 14.06 7.95 -0.46
C ARG A 73 12.63 7.54 -0.09
N GLY A 74 12.15 8.13 1.01
CA GLY A 74 10.75 8.01 1.43
C GLY A 74 10.32 6.56 1.69
N LEU A 75 10.92 5.92 2.69
CA LEU A 75 10.47 4.61 3.16
C LEU A 75 9.01 4.69 3.63
N HIS A 76 8.15 3.88 3.04
CA HIS A 76 6.75 3.74 3.40
C HIS A 76 6.33 2.28 3.23
N ALA A 77 5.14 1.91 3.71
CA ALA A 77 4.61 0.57 3.51
C ALA A 77 3.12 0.57 3.25
N ILE A 78 2.60 -0.56 2.78
CA ILE A 78 1.21 -0.95 3.00
C ILE A 78 1.18 -2.04 4.06
N ALA A 79 0.27 -1.92 5.01
CA ALA A 79 -0.06 -2.96 5.97
C ALA A 79 -1.44 -3.52 5.62
N VAL A 80 -1.52 -4.81 5.32
CA VAL A 80 -2.77 -5.49 4.99
C VAL A 80 -3.04 -6.56 6.03
N ARG A 81 -4.20 -6.51 6.68
CA ARG A 81 -4.67 -7.56 7.58
C ARG A 81 -5.59 -8.51 6.83
N LEU A 82 -5.25 -9.79 6.88
CA LEU A 82 -6.00 -10.90 6.31
C LEU A 82 -6.49 -11.80 7.44
N GLY A 83 -7.79 -11.99 7.56
CA GLY A 83 -8.38 -12.95 8.47
C GLY A 83 -8.30 -14.38 7.93
N TYR A 84 -9.03 -15.29 8.58
CA TYR A 84 -9.13 -16.69 8.13
C TYR A 84 -9.61 -16.77 6.66
N GLY A 85 -8.97 -17.67 5.90
CA GLY A 85 -9.27 -17.85 4.47
C GLY A 85 -8.90 -16.64 3.60
N ASP A 86 -7.94 -15.83 4.03
CA ASP A 86 -7.46 -14.63 3.33
C ASP A 86 -8.50 -13.53 3.14
N THR A 87 -9.49 -13.47 4.05
CA THR A 87 -10.51 -12.42 4.04
C THR A 87 -9.86 -11.07 4.37
N PRO A 88 -9.93 -10.06 3.48
CA PRO A 88 -9.34 -8.75 3.74
C PRO A 88 -10.10 -8.05 4.86
N GLY A 89 -9.38 -7.62 5.90
CA GLY A 89 -9.97 -6.99 7.08
C GLY A 89 -9.49 -5.56 7.34
N GLU A 90 -8.32 -5.17 6.83
CA GLU A 90 -7.78 -3.82 7.00
C GLU A 90 -6.70 -3.54 5.93
N ILE A 91 -6.67 -2.30 5.42
CA ILE A 91 -5.60 -1.80 4.56
C ILE A 91 -5.15 -0.44 5.11
N VAL A 92 -3.88 -0.34 5.53
CA VAL A 92 -3.31 0.89 6.11
C VAL A 92 -2.07 1.32 5.34
N PRO A 93 -2.05 2.53 4.75
CA PRO A 93 -0.82 3.17 4.30
C PRO A 93 0.03 3.59 5.50
N VAL A 94 1.30 3.22 5.51
CA VAL A 94 2.22 3.50 6.62
C VAL A 94 3.30 4.46 6.16
N GLY A 95 3.30 5.67 6.73
CA GLY A 95 4.32 6.69 6.45
C GLY A 95 5.56 6.61 7.34
N ASP A 96 5.43 6.02 8.54
CA ASP A 96 6.53 5.85 9.51
C ASP A 96 6.75 4.36 9.81
N VAL A 97 7.43 3.69 8.87
CA VAL A 97 7.76 2.26 8.99
C VAL A 97 8.67 2.00 10.21
N PRO A 98 9.71 2.81 10.50
CA PRO A 98 10.52 2.62 11.70
C PRO A 98 9.72 2.62 13.01
N ALA A 99 8.75 3.54 13.17
CA ALA A 99 7.88 3.56 14.34
C ALA A 99 6.99 2.32 14.42
N LEU A 100 6.36 1.93 13.29
CA LEU A 100 5.56 0.69 13.21
C LEU A 100 6.37 -0.54 13.62
N MET A 101 7.56 -0.71 13.04
CA MET A 101 8.41 -1.88 13.33
C MET A 101 8.97 -1.84 14.76
N THR A 102 9.11 -0.66 15.37
CA THR A 102 9.46 -0.54 16.79
C THR A 102 8.32 -1.00 17.68
N ALA A 103 7.08 -0.60 17.39
CA ALA A 103 5.90 -1.10 18.10
C ALA A 103 5.73 -2.62 17.93
N ALA A 104 5.93 -3.15 16.72
CA ALA A 104 5.87 -4.58 16.46
C ALA A 104 6.92 -5.36 17.27
N ARG A 105 8.14 -4.84 17.39
CA ARG A 105 9.18 -5.45 18.23
C ARG A 105 8.83 -5.41 19.72
N GLN A 106 8.21 -4.33 20.20
CA GLN A 106 7.74 -4.24 21.59
C GLN A 106 6.64 -5.27 21.87
N ALA A 107 5.67 -5.42 20.95
CA ALA A 107 4.62 -6.45 21.05
C ALA A 107 5.21 -7.87 21.05
N MET A 108 6.21 -8.13 20.20
CA MET A 108 6.92 -9.41 20.16
C MET A 108 7.66 -9.71 21.47
N GLN A 109 8.30 -8.70 22.09
CA GLN A 109 8.95 -8.84 23.40
C GLN A 109 7.96 -9.11 24.54
N ALA A 110 6.71 -8.67 24.39
CA ALA A 110 5.62 -8.95 25.31
C ALA A 110 4.90 -10.27 24.98
N GLU A 111 5.43 -11.09 24.06
CA GLU A 111 4.86 -12.37 23.61
C GLU A 111 3.45 -12.24 23.01
N LEU A 112 3.12 -11.05 22.47
CA LEU A 112 1.81 -10.76 21.88
C LEU A 112 1.75 -11.06 20.38
N CYS A 113 2.90 -11.20 19.71
CA CYS A 113 2.95 -11.53 18.29
C CYS A 113 4.29 -12.13 17.89
N THR A 114 4.34 -12.73 16.70
CA THR A 114 5.57 -13.06 16.01
C THR A 114 5.78 -12.11 14.85
N VAL A 115 7.03 -11.68 14.61
CA VAL A 115 7.42 -10.84 13.46
C VAL A 115 8.52 -11.57 12.70
N GLN A 116 8.32 -11.83 11.41
CA GLN A 116 9.29 -12.54 10.60
C GLN A 116 9.38 -11.98 9.17
N PRO A 117 10.57 -11.99 8.55
CA PRO A 117 10.70 -11.76 7.12
C PRO A 117 9.83 -12.74 6.34
N PHE A 118 9.21 -12.30 5.27
CA PHE A 118 8.38 -13.15 4.42
C PHE A 118 8.67 -12.94 2.94
N SER A 119 8.34 -13.95 2.12
CA SER A 119 8.70 -13.95 0.69
C SER A 119 7.92 -12.87 -0.06
N PRO A 120 8.59 -11.89 -0.71
CA PRO A 120 7.90 -10.87 -1.47
C PRO A 120 7.05 -11.43 -2.61
N ALA A 121 7.51 -12.51 -3.26
CA ALA A 121 6.79 -13.15 -4.36
C ALA A 121 5.50 -13.85 -3.85
N ALA A 122 5.61 -14.58 -2.74
CA ALA A 122 4.44 -15.23 -2.14
C ALA A 122 3.40 -14.20 -1.66
N VAL A 123 3.85 -13.09 -1.09
CA VAL A 123 2.95 -11.99 -0.71
C VAL A 123 2.35 -11.29 -1.91
N GLY A 124 3.13 -11.07 -2.98
CA GLY A 124 2.63 -10.49 -4.23
C GLY A 124 1.49 -11.31 -4.82
N GLU A 125 1.69 -12.62 -4.97
CA GLU A 125 0.66 -13.55 -5.44
C GLU A 125 -0.59 -13.50 -4.54
N ARG A 126 -0.40 -13.66 -3.22
CA ARG A 126 -1.50 -13.68 -2.24
C ARG A 126 -2.29 -12.38 -2.23
N LEU A 127 -1.62 -11.22 -2.17
CA LEU A 127 -2.30 -9.93 -2.15
C LEU A 127 -3.04 -9.63 -3.47
N ARG A 128 -2.48 -10.00 -4.62
CA ARG A 128 -3.20 -9.86 -5.91
C ARG A 128 -4.46 -10.71 -5.93
N ALA A 129 -4.37 -11.96 -5.49
CA ALA A 129 -5.53 -12.87 -5.42
C ALA A 129 -6.65 -12.31 -4.51
N VAL A 130 -6.29 -11.72 -3.38
CA VAL A 130 -7.25 -11.13 -2.43
C VAL A 130 -7.84 -9.82 -2.95
N LEU A 131 -6.98 -8.89 -3.38
CA LEU A 131 -7.39 -7.52 -3.69
C LEU A 131 -8.10 -7.40 -5.05
N ASP A 132 -7.81 -8.30 -6.00
CA ASP A 132 -8.44 -8.35 -7.32
C ASP A 132 -9.46 -9.50 -7.44
N GLY A 133 -9.64 -10.27 -6.36
CA GLY A 133 -10.56 -11.39 -6.29
C GLY A 133 -12.04 -10.99 -6.24
N ALA A 134 -12.90 -12.01 -6.27
CA ALA A 134 -14.35 -11.83 -6.22
C ALA A 134 -14.89 -11.52 -4.82
N GLN A 135 -14.07 -11.69 -3.77
CA GLN A 135 -14.49 -11.42 -2.40
C GLN A 135 -14.63 -9.91 -2.19
N ALA A 136 -15.73 -9.50 -1.54
CA ALA A 136 -15.93 -8.11 -1.19
C ALA A 136 -14.86 -7.65 -0.18
N VAL A 137 -14.25 -6.51 -0.45
CA VAL A 137 -13.36 -5.83 0.48
C VAL A 137 -14.23 -4.92 1.37
N PRO A 138 -14.01 -4.87 2.70
CA PRO A 138 -14.76 -3.97 3.59
C PRO A 138 -14.68 -2.51 3.15
N ASP A 139 -15.73 -1.75 3.45
CA ASP A 139 -15.86 -0.36 2.96
C ASP A 139 -14.72 0.53 3.48
N GLU A 140 -14.25 0.27 4.69
CA GLU A 140 -13.17 0.98 5.36
C GLU A 140 -11.83 0.86 4.61
N CYS A 141 -11.68 -0.14 3.75
CA CYS A 141 -10.48 -0.34 2.93
C CYS A 141 -10.49 0.51 1.65
N TYR A 142 -11.66 1.01 1.18
CA TYR A 142 -11.75 1.74 -0.09
C TYR A 142 -10.79 2.92 -0.23
N PRO A 143 -10.54 3.75 0.81
CA PRO A 143 -9.62 4.88 0.69
C PRO A 143 -8.20 4.47 0.29
N ALA A 144 -7.76 3.28 0.71
CA ALA A 144 -6.42 2.76 0.47
C ALA A 144 -6.37 1.66 -0.60
N LEU A 145 -7.52 1.18 -1.09
CA LEU A 145 -7.60 0.00 -1.96
C LEU A 145 -6.84 0.20 -3.29
N ALA A 146 -7.00 1.34 -3.95
CA ALA A 146 -6.28 1.64 -5.19
C ALA A 146 -4.75 1.64 -4.98
N LEU A 147 -4.31 2.22 -3.86
CA LEU A 147 -2.90 2.19 -3.46
C LEU A 147 -2.43 0.76 -3.20
N ALA A 148 -3.19 -0.02 -2.43
CA ALA A 148 -2.83 -1.39 -2.10
C ALA A 148 -2.72 -2.29 -3.33
N ARG A 149 -3.68 -2.21 -4.27
CA ARG A 149 -3.63 -2.93 -5.55
C ARG A 149 -2.40 -2.56 -6.35
N HIS A 150 -2.12 -1.27 -6.49
CA HIS A 150 -0.91 -0.81 -7.17
C HIS A 150 0.36 -1.33 -6.49
N ARG A 151 0.43 -1.31 -5.15
CA ARG A 151 1.61 -1.80 -4.43
C ARG A 151 1.78 -3.31 -4.55
N ALA A 152 0.69 -4.07 -4.47
CA ALA A 152 0.67 -5.50 -4.72
C ALA A 152 1.10 -5.86 -6.16
N SER A 153 0.74 -5.05 -7.16
CA SER A 153 1.15 -5.29 -8.55
C SER A 153 2.65 -5.08 -8.80
N LEU A 154 3.36 -4.39 -7.90
CA LEU A 154 4.80 -4.17 -7.99
C LEU A 154 5.64 -5.24 -7.28
N LEU A 155 5.02 -6.05 -6.41
CA LEU A 155 5.69 -7.19 -5.79
C LEU A 155 5.98 -8.26 -6.87
N PRO A 156 7.08 -9.01 -6.74
CA PRO A 156 7.44 -10.05 -7.72
C PRO A 156 6.43 -11.21 -7.78
#